data_AF-A0A7W7GYB4-F1
#
_entry.id   AF-A0A7W7GYB4-F1
#
_cell.length_a   1.000
_cell.length_b   1.000
_cell.length_c   1.000
_cell.angle_alpha   90.00
_cell.angle_beta   90.00
_cell.angle_gamma   90.00
#
_symmetry.space_group_name_H-M   'P 1'
#
loop_
_entity.id
_entity.type
_entity.pdbx_description
1 polymer ?
#
loop_
_entity_poly.entity_id
_entity_poly.type
_entity_poly.pdbx_seq_one_letter_code
_entity_poly.pdbx_strand_id
1 'polypeptide(L)'
;MPDIVEIIKEQHQKVDELLEKAASSENDQLAILQEVARMLLPHSEAEEDFVYPAIRAKAAETGDEVRDGVEEHHQIEEMLQNLLNGSPDDPGWDGTLAAITGELRHHVEEEEQDLLPVLADKLSDAEREEMGRRFIEATTGALPQQDHPTTREELYEKAKEQHIPGRSKMTKDELAKAVSEA
;
A
#
# COMPACT_ATOMS: atom_id res chain seq x y z
N MET A 1 -5.89 -11.05 6.59
CA MET A 1 -5.79 -9.64 6.15
C MET A 1 -4.73 -9.61 5.07
N PRO A 2 -4.89 -8.87 3.96
CA PRO A 2 -3.82 -8.82 2.95
C PRO A 2 -2.53 -8.31 3.59
N ASP A 3 -1.41 -8.87 3.18
CA ASP A 3 -0.11 -8.46 3.71
C ASP A 3 0.42 -7.22 2.97
N ILE A 4 1.48 -6.58 3.49
CA ILE A 4 2.02 -5.35 2.93
C ILE A 4 2.31 -5.42 1.42
N VAL A 5 2.80 -6.56 0.91
CA VAL A 5 3.17 -6.70 -0.50
C VAL A 5 1.90 -6.69 -1.36
N GLU A 6 0.85 -7.39 -0.93
CA GLU A 6 -0.43 -7.39 -1.63
C GLU A 6 -1.06 -5.98 -1.64
N ILE A 7 -0.99 -5.27 -0.51
CA ILE A 7 -1.57 -3.92 -0.37
C ILE A 7 -0.89 -2.90 -1.29
N ILE A 8 0.45 -2.90 -1.34
CA ILE A 8 1.22 -1.98 -2.20
C ILE A 8 0.85 -2.23 -3.67
N LYS A 9 0.86 -3.51 -4.10
CA LYS A 9 0.49 -3.90 -5.48
C LYS A 9 -0.93 -3.51 -5.85
N GLU A 10 -1.89 -3.68 -4.93
CA GLU A 10 -3.26 -3.22 -5.14
C GLU A 10 -3.34 -1.71 -5.32
N GLN A 11 -2.54 -0.95 -4.58
CA GLN A 11 -2.45 0.50 -4.74
C GLN A 11 -1.77 0.88 -6.07
N HIS A 12 -0.67 0.24 -6.47
CA HIS A 12 -0.04 0.45 -7.78
C HIS A 12 -1.03 0.28 -8.93
N GLN A 13 -1.73 -0.87 -8.96
CA GLN A 13 -2.72 -1.14 -9.99
C GLN A 13 -3.79 -0.05 -10.02
N LYS A 14 -4.24 0.40 -8.84
CA LYS A 14 -5.27 1.42 -8.75
C LYS A 14 -4.81 2.79 -9.25
N VAL A 15 -3.57 3.20 -8.99
CA VAL A 15 -2.99 4.43 -9.55
C VAL A 15 -2.87 4.32 -11.07
N ASP A 16 -2.37 3.20 -11.59
CA ASP A 16 -2.24 2.97 -13.03
C ASP A 16 -3.59 3.07 -13.74
N GLU A 17 -4.63 2.42 -13.20
CA GLU A 17 -5.99 2.51 -13.73
C GLU A 17 -6.54 3.94 -13.73
N LEU A 18 -6.17 4.78 -12.75
CA LEU A 18 -6.57 6.18 -12.69
C LEU A 18 -5.83 6.99 -13.76
N LEU A 19 -4.55 6.77 -13.98
CA LEU A 19 -3.78 7.42 -15.03
C LEU A 19 -4.27 7.04 -16.42
N GLU A 20 -4.59 5.77 -16.66
CA GLU A 20 -5.23 5.33 -17.91
C GLU A 20 -6.58 6.03 -18.14
N LYS A 21 -7.38 6.19 -17.09
CA LYS A 21 -8.65 6.94 -17.17
C LYS A 21 -8.43 8.42 -17.45
N ALA A 22 -7.41 9.03 -16.85
CA ALA A 22 -7.05 10.43 -17.11
C ALA A 22 -6.57 10.64 -18.56
N ALA A 23 -5.95 9.64 -19.18
CA ALA A 23 -5.53 9.73 -20.58
C ALA A 23 -6.69 9.68 -21.59
N SER A 24 -7.90 9.29 -21.16
CA SER A 24 -9.10 9.32 -22.00
C SER A 24 -9.74 10.71 -22.02
N SER A 25 -9.89 11.29 -23.23
CA SER A 25 -10.39 12.65 -23.44
C SER A 25 -11.86 12.88 -23.05
N GLU A 26 -12.61 11.83 -22.69
CA GLU A 26 -14.01 11.94 -22.28
C GLU A 26 -14.19 12.21 -20.79
N ASN A 27 -13.10 12.18 -20.00
CA ASN A 27 -13.14 12.32 -18.56
C ASN A 27 -12.65 13.69 -18.08
N ASP A 28 -13.04 14.06 -16.85
CA ASP A 28 -12.46 15.18 -16.13
C ASP A 28 -11.05 14.83 -15.67
N GLN A 29 -10.07 15.09 -16.52
CA GLN A 29 -8.66 14.73 -16.28
C GLN A 29 -8.14 15.35 -14.99
N LEU A 30 -8.48 16.61 -14.71
CA LEU A 30 -8.02 17.31 -13.51
C LEU A 30 -8.60 16.66 -12.25
N ALA A 31 -9.89 16.33 -12.25
CA ALA A 31 -10.51 15.64 -11.11
C ALA A 31 -9.89 14.25 -10.85
N ILE A 32 -9.55 13.51 -11.90
CA ILE A 32 -8.88 12.21 -11.79
C ILE A 32 -7.45 12.38 -11.27
N LEU A 33 -6.69 13.36 -11.77
CA LEU A 33 -5.33 13.64 -11.27
C LEU A 33 -5.32 14.05 -9.79
N GLN A 34 -6.37 14.74 -9.33
CA GLN A 34 -6.54 14.99 -7.90
C GLN A 34 -6.79 13.70 -7.10
N GLU A 35 -7.44 12.69 -7.69
CA GLU A 35 -7.59 11.37 -7.08
C GLU A 35 -6.27 10.60 -7.08
N VAL A 36 -5.52 10.64 -8.18
CA VAL A 36 -4.15 10.10 -8.27
C VAL A 36 -3.29 10.70 -7.15
N ALA A 37 -3.26 12.02 -7.00
CA ALA A 37 -2.47 12.68 -5.97
C ALA A 37 -2.88 12.34 -4.54
N ARG A 38 -4.19 12.17 -4.28
CA ARG A 38 -4.68 11.73 -2.96
C ARG A 38 -4.23 10.33 -2.58
N MET A 39 -3.85 9.51 -3.56
CA MET A 39 -3.45 8.13 -3.34
C MET A 39 -1.93 7.96 -3.40
N LEU A 40 -1.29 8.55 -4.41
CA LEU A 40 0.14 8.45 -4.67
C LEU A 40 0.98 9.13 -3.57
N LEU A 41 0.63 10.35 -3.15
CA LEU A 41 1.44 11.11 -2.19
C LEU A 41 1.60 10.43 -0.81
N PRO A 42 0.53 9.95 -0.15
CA PRO A 42 0.72 9.27 1.12
C PRO A 42 1.27 7.85 0.94
N HIS A 43 1.18 7.27 -0.26
CA HIS A 43 1.76 5.97 -0.60
C HIS A 43 3.28 6.05 -0.67
N SER A 44 3.83 6.97 -1.49
CA SER A 44 5.27 7.22 -1.58
C SER A 44 5.85 7.62 -0.23
N GLU A 45 5.17 8.50 0.51
CA GLU A 45 5.59 8.90 1.87
C GLU A 45 5.68 7.69 2.81
N ALA A 46 4.70 6.80 2.81
CA ALA A 46 4.71 5.60 3.64
C ALA A 46 5.83 4.62 3.26
N GLU A 47 6.13 4.51 1.97
CA GLU A 47 7.22 3.67 1.49
C GLU A 47 8.57 4.18 1.98
N GLU A 48 8.82 5.47 1.82
CA GLU A 48 10.05 6.12 2.26
C GLU A 48 10.22 6.11 3.78
N ASP A 49 9.12 6.32 4.51
CA ASP A 49 9.13 6.41 5.98
C ASP A 49 9.44 5.08 6.67
N PHE A 50 8.91 3.97 6.15
CA PHE A 50 9.08 2.69 6.85
C PHE A 50 9.16 1.42 5.98
N VAL A 51 8.74 1.41 4.71
CA VAL A 51 8.89 0.22 3.86
C VAL A 51 10.34 0.09 3.40
N TYR A 52 10.90 1.11 2.76
CA TYR A 52 12.29 1.16 2.30
C TYR A 52 13.30 1.00 3.45
N PRO A 53 13.14 1.66 4.62
CA PRO A 53 13.97 1.37 5.78
C PRO A 53 13.92 -0.09 6.24
N ALA A 54 12.74 -0.73 6.19
CA ALA A 54 12.60 -2.14 6.56
C ALA A 54 13.29 -3.06 5.55
N ILE A 55 13.18 -2.76 4.26
CA ILE A 55 13.89 -3.49 3.18
C ILE A 55 15.40 -3.37 3.36
N ARG A 56 15.94 -2.15 3.49
CA ARG A 56 17.39 -1.93 3.68
C ARG A 56 17.94 -2.61 4.94
N ALA A 57 17.12 -2.74 5.99
CA ALA A 57 17.52 -3.43 7.21
C ALA A 57 17.66 -4.96 7.02
N LYS A 58 17.02 -5.54 5.99
CA LYS A 58 17.04 -6.98 5.69
C LYS A 58 17.92 -7.34 4.49
N ALA A 59 18.11 -6.41 3.55
CA ALA A 59 18.98 -6.52 2.39
C ALA A 59 19.70 -5.18 2.20
N ALA A 60 20.97 -5.09 2.58
CA ALA A 60 21.72 -3.84 2.48
C ALA A 60 22.18 -3.55 1.03
N GLU A 61 22.20 -4.59 0.20
CA GLU A 61 22.54 -4.56 -1.21
C GLU A 61 21.52 -3.80 -2.06
N THR A 62 20.25 -3.68 -1.63
CA THR A 62 19.20 -2.95 -2.35
C THR A 62 19.27 -1.42 -2.18
N GLY A 63 20.41 -0.91 -1.72
CA GLY A 63 20.58 0.49 -1.35
C GLY A 63 20.57 1.44 -2.55
N ASP A 64 20.93 0.94 -3.74
CA ASP A 64 20.88 1.73 -4.97
C ASP A 64 19.44 1.80 -5.48
N GLU A 65 18.74 0.67 -5.57
CA GLU A 65 17.34 0.57 -6.00
C GLU A 65 16.41 1.40 -5.10
N VAL A 66 16.63 1.37 -3.78
CA VAL A 66 15.87 2.22 -2.84
C VAL A 66 16.14 3.71 -3.06
N ARG A 67 17.37 4.10 -3.42
CA ARG A 67 17.66 5.51 -3.71
C ARG A 67 16.98 5.93 -5.01
N ASP A 68 17.06 5.08 -6.02
CA ASP A 68 16.51 5.35 -7.34
C ASP A 68 14.97 5.49 -7.23
N GLY A 69 14.29 4.61 -6.47
CA GLY A 69 12.85 4.73 -6.18
C GLY A 69 12.45 6.06 -5.50
N VAL A 70 13.24 6.55 -4.54
CA VAL A 70 13.02 7.88 -3.91
C VAL A 70 13.20 9.02 -4.93
N GLU A 71 14.17 8.91 -5.84
CA GLU A 71 14.39 9.90 -6.88
C GLU A 71 13.24 9.91 -7.91
N GLU A 72 12.69 8.74 -8.23
CA GLU A 72 11.54 8.57 -9.12
C GLU A 72 10.25 9.11 -8.48
N HIS A 73 9.99 8.84 -7.19
CA HIS A 73 8.89 9.44 -6.44
C HIS A 73 8.86 10.95 -6.60
N HIS A 74 9.97 11.62 -6.25
CA HIS A 74 10.06 13.07 -6.35
C HIS A 74 9.82 13.60 -7.77
N GLN A 75 10.31 12.89 -8.80
CA GLN A 75 10.11 13.29 -10.20
C GLN A 75 8.64 13.17 -10.62
N ILE A 76 7.99 12.05 -10.29
CA ILE A 76 6.58 11.81 -10.58
C ILE A 76 5.71 12.84 -9.86
N GLU A 77 5.99 13.10 -8.58
CA GLU A 77 5.28 14.08 -7.75
C GLU A 77 5.40 15.50 -8.30
N GLU A 78 6.60 15.92 -8.73
CA GLU A 78 6.82 17.24 -9.33
C GLU A 78 6.00 17.40 -10.62
N MET A 79 6.04 16.41 -11.51
CA MET A 79 5.25 16.42 -12.74
C MET A 79 3.74 16.46 -12.45
N LEU A 80 3.28 15.65 -11.49
CA LEU A 80 1.88 15.63 -11.08
C LEU A 80 1.44 16.98 -10.51
N GLN A 81 2.26 17.60 -9.65
CA GLN A 81 1.98 18.92 -9.10
C GLN A 81 1.92 20.00 -10.18
N ASN A 82 2.76 19.91 -11.21
CA ASN A 82 2.70 20.82 -12.35
C ASN A 82 1.37 20.69 -13.10
N LEU A 83 0.87 19.47 -13.33
CA LEU A 83 -0.46 19.26 -13.92
C LEU A 83 -1.59 19.78 -13.03
N LEU A 84 -1.53 19.53 -11.72
CA LEU A 84 -2.57 19.99 -10.78
C LEU A 84 -2.70 21.52 -10.70
N ASN A 85 -1.62 22.25 -11.00
CA ASN A 85 -1.59 23.71 -11.04
C ASN A 85 -1.88 24.29 -12.43
N GLY A 86 -1.95 23.44 -13.46
CA GLY A 86 -2.18 23.82 -14.85
C GLY A 86 -3.62 23.60 -15.32
N SER A 87 -3.79 23.62 -16.63
CA SER A 87 -5.05 23.34 -17.32
C SER A 87 -4.89 22.19 -18.32
N PRO A 88 -5.89 21.29 -18.45
CA PRO A 88 -5.95 20.31 -19.53
C PRO A 88 -5.77 20.88 -20.95
N ASP A 89 -6.07 22.16 -21.15
CA ASP A 89 -5.92 22.84 -22.43
C ASP A 89 -4.49 23.39 -22.68
N ASP A 90 -3.58 23.27 -21.69
CA ASP A 90 -2.22 23.80 -21.78
C ASP A 90 -1.35 22.97 -22.75
N PRO A 91 -0.49 23.63 -23.55
CA PRO A 91 0.46 22.92 -24.40
C PRO A 91 1.36 21.98 -23.59
N GLY A 92 1.40 20.70 -23.96
CA GLY A 92 2.25 19.70 -23.31
C GLY A 92 1.59 18.94 -22.16
N TRP A 93 0.31 19.21 -21.84
CA TRP A 93 -0.47 18.48 -20.85
C TRP A 93 -0.43 16.96 -21.08
N ASP A 94 -0.89 16.50 -22.25
CA ASP A 94 -0.93 15.08 -22.60
C ASP A 94 0.46 14.43 -22.60
N GLY A 95 1.49 15.19 -22.98
CA GLY A 95 2.87 14.70 -22.96
C GLY A 95 3.39 14.49 -21.54
N THR A 96 3.06 15.41 -20.63
CA THR A 96 3.42 15.30 -19.21
C THR A 96 2.65 14.17 -18.54
N LEU A 97 1.36 14.02 -18.85
CA LEU A 97 0.55 12.89 -18.38
C LEU A 97 1.13 11.54 -18.84
N ALA A 98 1.52 11.44 -20.12
CA ALA A 98 2.15 10.23 -20.64
C ALA A 98 3.52 9.95 -19.98
N ALA A 99 4.30 11.00 -19.66
CA ALA A 99 5.56 10.85 -18.94
C ALA A 99 5.32 10.31 -17.52
N ILE A 100 4.39 10.89 -16.75
CA ILE A 100 3.99 10.39 -15.42
C ILE A 100 3.63 8.90 -15.47
N THR A 101 2.79 8.50 -16.43
CA THR A 101 2.38 7.09 -16.58
C THR A 101 3.56 6.18 -16.92
N GLY A 102 4.50 6.64 -17.75
CA GLY A 102 5.71 5.89 -18.10
C GLY A 102 6.65 5.69 -16.91
N GLU A 103 6.99 6.78 -16.22
CA GLU A 103 7.87 6.76 -15.05
C GLU A 103 7.25 5.94 -13.91
N LEU A 104 5.94 6.11 -13.63
CA LEU A 104 5.26 5.29 -12.60
C LEU A 104 5.34 3.80 -12.92
N ARG A 105 5.08 3.40 -14.17
CA ARG A 105 5.13 1.98 -14.56
C ARG A 105 6.53 1.40 -14.44
N HIS A 106 7.54 2.19 -14.76
CA HIS A 106 8.94 1.79 -14.59
C HIS A 106 9.26 1.57 -13.11
N HIS A 107 8.97 2.58 -12.29
CA HIS A 107 9.12 2.54 -10.84
C HIS A 107 8.44 1.31 -10.21
N VAL A 108 7.15 1.11 -10.52
CA VAL A 108 6.36 -0.04 -10.04
C VAL A 108 6.98 -1.37 -10.46
N GLU A 109 7.50 -1.46 -11.69
CA GLU A 109 8.13 -2.69 -12.17
C GLU A 109 9.39 -3.02 -11.36
N GLU A 110 10.27 -2.04 -11.14
CA GLU A 110 11.49 -2.23 -10.35
C GLU A 110 11.15 -2.56 -8.89
N GLU A 111 10.23 -1.83 -8.28
CA GLU A 111 9.85 -2.05 -6.89
C GLU A 111 9.27 -3.45 -6.68
N GLU A 112 8.35 -3.87 -7.55
CA GLU A 112 7.69 -5.17 -7.44
C GLU A 112 8.63 -6.35 -7.73
N GLN A 113 9.70 -6.15 -8.51
CA GLN A 113 10.66 -7.19 -8.89
C GLN A 113 11.86 -7.27 -7.95
N ASP A 114 12.35 -6.14 -7.45
CA ASP A 114 13.65 -6.06 -6.76
C ASP A 114 13.50 -5.74 -5.26
N LEU A 115 12.48 -4.97 -4.87
CA LEU A 115 12.32 -4.47 -3.50
C LEU A 115 11.29 -5.28 -2.70
N LEU A 116 10.04 -5.36 -3.16
CA LEU A 116 8.96 -6.04 -2.43
C LEU A 116 9.24 -7.53 -2.12
N PRO A 117 9.92 -8.32 -2.99
CA PRO A 117 10.27 -9.70 -2.66
C PRO A 117 11.14 -9.84 -1.41
N VAL A 118 11.92 -8.82 -1.05
CA VAL A 118 12.70 -8.83 0.20
C VAL A 118 11.78 -8.93 1.41
N LEU A 119 10.64 -8.24 1.41
CA LEU A 119 9.68 -8.32 2.51
C LEU A 119 9.04 -9.71 2.57
N ALA A 120 8.63 -10.25 1.43
CA ALA A 120 8.05 -11.59 1.33
C ALA A 120 9.02 -12.67 1.85
N ASP A 121 10.30 -12.56 1.52
CA ASP A 121 11.32 -13.55 1.87
C ASP A 121 11.86 -13.42 3.30
N LYS A 122 11.92 -12.19 3.84
CA LYS A 122 12.66 -11.90 5.09
C LYS A 122 11.78 -11.61 6.29
N LEU A 123 10.50 -11.31 6.09
CA LEU A 123 9.53 -11.09 7.16
C LEU A 123 8.59 -12.28 7.31
N SER A 124 8.25 -12.61 8.55
CA SER A 124 7.16 -13.53 8.84
C SER A 124 5.81 -12.97 8.42
N ASP A 125 4.82 -13.85 8.21
CA ASP A 125 3.47 -13.44 7.80
C ASP A 125 2.88 -12.40 8.78
N ALA A 126 3.08 -12.60 10.09
CA ALA A 126 2.60 -11.67 11.11
C ALA A 126 3.28 -10.29 11.04
N GLU A 127 4.57 -10.23 10.69
CA GLU A 127 5.27 -8.96 10.48
C GLU A 127 4.76 -8.25 9.23
N ARG A 128 4.49 -8.98 8.14
CA ARG A 128 3.94 -8.41 6.90
C ARG A 128 2.49 -7.93 7.07
N GLU A 129 1.67 -8.66 7.82
CA GLU A 129 0.30 -8.23 8.17
C GLU A 129 0.32 -6.96 9.04
N GLU A 130 1.19 -6.87 10.05
CA GLU A 130 1.31 -5.66 10.86
C GLU A 130 1.81 -4.46 10.05
N MET A 131 2.80 -4.67 9.19
CA MET A 131 3.27 -3.62 8.28
C MET A 131 2.15 -3.17 7.33
N GLY A 132 1.37 -4.11 6.79
CA GLY A 132 0.20 -3.82 5.96
C GLY A 132 -0.84 -2.97 6.69
N ARG A 133 -1.12 -3.26 7.97
CA ARG A 133 -2.04 -2.44 8.78
C ARG A 133 -1.56 -1.00 8.92
N ARG A 134 -0.29 -0.82 9.23
CA ARG A 134 0.34 0.51 9.35
C ARG A 134 0.31 1.27 8.02
N PHE A 135 0.51 0.56 6.91
CA PHE A 135 0.48 1.14 5.58
C PHE A 135 -0.92 1.63 5.20
N ILE A 136 -1.95 0.82 5.40
CA ILE A 136 -3.35 1.24 5.16
C ILE A 136 -3.70 2.47 6.02
N GLU A 137 -3.30 2.47 7.30
CA GLU A 137 -3.53 3.61 8.19
C GLU A 137 -2.85 4.88 7.67
N ALA A 138 -1.60 4.78 7.22
CA ALA A 138 -0.85 5.89 6.66
C ALA A 138 -1.46 6.41 5.33
N THR A 139 -1.82 5.52 4.40
CA THR A 139 -2.25 5.92 3.06
C THR A 139 -3.71 6.34 2.96
N THR A 140 -4.57 5.86 3.87
CA THR A 140 -6.02 6.12 3.82
C THR A 140 -6.53 6.94 5.00
N GLY A 141 -5.73 7.09 6.07
CA GLY A 141 -6.19 7.65 7.34
C GLY A 141 -7.21 6.75 8.06
N ALA A 142 -7.51 5.56 7.52
CA ALA A 142 -8.40 4.59 8.12
C ALA A 142 -7.60 3.42 8.67
N LEU A 143 -7.88 3.03 9.91
CA LEU A 143 -7.45 1.72 10.38
C LEU A 143 -8.24 0.67 9.59
N PRO A 144 -7.58 -0.37 9.04
CA PRO A 144 -8.31 -1.49 8.46
C PRO A 144 -9.27 -2.03 9.50
N GLN A 145 -10.52 -2.29 9.09
CA GLN A 145 -11.47 -2.96 9.97
C GLN A 145 -10.80 -4.27 10.37
N GLN A 146 -10.45 -4.37 11.65
CA GLN A 146 -9.93 -5.62 12.18
C GLN A 146 -11.00 -6.66 11.86
N ASP A 147 -10.65 -7.68 11.07
CA ASP A 147 -11.34 -8.97 11.07
C ASP A 147 -11.11 -9.60 12.46
N HIS A 148 -11.63 -8.93 13.48
CA HIS A 148 -11.83 -9.55 14.75
C HIS A 148 -12.83 -10.65 14.50
N PRO A 149 -12.55 -11.89 14.93
CA PRO A 149 -13.54 -12.94 14.85
C PRO A 149 -14.82 -12.44 15.53
N THR A 150 -15.82 -12.12 14.70
CA THR A 150 -17.07 -11.50 15.14
C THR A 150 -18.10 -12.58 15.43
N THR A 151 -17.83 -13.81 15.02
CA THR A 151 -18.66 -14.96 15.30
C THR A 151 -18.04 -15.83 16.39
N ARG A 152 -18.88 -16.61 17.06
CA ARG A 152 -18.43 -17.55 18.08
C ARG A 152 -17.57 -18.67 17.46
N GLU A 153 -17.88 -19.10 16.24
CA GLU A 153 -17.08 -20.09 15.48
C GLU A 153 -15.65 -19.61 15.25
N GLU A 154 -15.46 -18.41 14.69
CA GLU A 154 -14.11 -17.88 14.42
C GLU A 154 -13.32 -17.69 15.72
N LEU A 155 -13.98 -17.20 16.77
CA LEU A 155 -13.41 -17.05 18.10
C LEU A 155 -13.00 -18.39 18.71
N TYR A 156 -13.75 -19.45 18.42
CA TYR A 156 -13.45 -20.80 18.88
C TYR A 156 -12.23 -21.40 18.16
N GLU A 157 -12.11 -21.21 16.85
CA GLU A 157 -10.95 -21.68 16.08
C GLU A 157 -9.67 -20.95 16.52
N LYS A 158 -9.74 -19.63 16.72
CA LYS A 158 -8.59 -18.87 17.23
C LYS A 158 -8.20 -19.28 18.67
N ALA A 159 -9.18 -19.51 19.55
CA ALA A 159 -8.94 -20.05 20.88
C ALA A 159 -8.33 -21.47 20.85
N LYS A 160 -8.64 -22.25 19.81
CA LYS A 160 -8.08 -23.59 19.60
C LYS A 160 -6.63 -23.52 19.09
N GLU A 161 -6.32 -22.60 18.17
CA GLU A 161 -4.95 -22.31 17.73
C GLU A 161 -4.06 -21.84 18.89
N GLN A 162 -4.58 -20.97 19.76
CA GLN A 162 -3.91 -20.50 20.97
C GLN A 162 -3.95 -21.51 22.14
N HIS A 163 -4.48 -22.71 21.93
CA HIS A 163 -4.53 -23.79 22.91
C HIS A 163 -5.26 -23.42 24.22
N ILE A 164 -6.22 -22.50 24.15
CA ILE A 164 -6.97 -22.02 25.31
C ILE A 164 -7.81 -23.17 25.90
N PRO A 165 -7.60 -23.52 27.19
CA PRO A 165 -8.36 -24.56 27.85
C PRO A 165 -9.79 -24.10 28.12
N GLY A 166 -10.76 -25.02 28.04
CA GLY A 166 -12.17 -24.70 28.31
C GLY A 166 -12.92 -23.98 27.19
N ARG A 167 -12.27 -23.64 26.08
CA ARG A 167 -12.84 -22.98 24.89
C ARG A 167 -14.19 -23.55 24.40
N SER A 168 -14.41 -24.86 24.52
CA SER A 168 -15.67 -25.51 24.10
C SER A 168 -16.87 -25.19 24.98
N LYS A 169 -16.65 -24.69 26.19
CA LYS A 169 -17.70 -24.26 27.13
C LYS A 169 -17.86 -22.74 27.20
N MET A 170 -16.97 -21.98 26.57
CA MET A 170 -17.00 -20.53 26.60
C MET A 170 -18.11 -20.00 25.67
N THR A 171 -18.77 -18.95 26.14
CA THR A 171 -19.65 -18.08 25.36
C THR A 171 -18.83 -17.27 24.36
N LYS A 172 -19.51 -16.59 23.42
CA LYS A 172 -18.84 -15.71 22.46
C LYS A 172 -17.99 -14.65 23.17
N ASP A 173 -18.53 -13.99 24.19
CA ASP A 173 -17.82 -12.92 24.90
C ASP A 173 -16.63 -13.45 25.71
N GLU A 174 -16.77 -14.63 26.33
CA GLU A 174 -15.68 -15.29 27.03
C GLU A 174 -14.56 -15.74 26.07
N LEU A 175 -14.89 -16.22 24.88
CA LEU A 175 -13.90 -16.53 23.85
C LEU A 175 -13.20 -15.26 23.34
N ALA A 176 -13.94 -14.18 23.10
CA ALA A 176 -13.37 -12.89 22.67
C ALA A 176 -12.37 -12.35 23.69
N LYS A 177 -12.73 -12.44 24.98
CA LYS A 177 -11.84 -12.06 26.07
C LYS A 177 -10.62 -12.98 26.16
N ALA A 178 -10.82 -14.29 26.13
CA ALA A 178 -9.72 -15.24 26.25
C ALA A 178 -8.72 -15.15 25.08
N VAL A 179 -9.20 -14.93 23.86
CA VAL A 179 -8.38 -14.80 22.65
C VAL A 179 -7.58 -13.48 22.61
N SER A 180 -8.10 -12.42 23.24
CA SER A 180 -7.40 -11.13 23.34
C SER A 180 -6.41 -11.05 24.51
N GLU A 181 -6.56 -11.91 25.53
CA GLU A 181 -5.69 -11.98 26.70
C GLU A 181 -4.59 -13.06 26.62
N ALA A 182 -4.60 -13.89 25.56
CA ALA A 182 -3.66 -15.00 25.33
C ALA A 182 -2.48 -14.61 24.43
#